data_AF-A0A8X6WMM1-F1
#
_entry.id   AF-A0A8X6WMM1-F1
#
_cell.length_a   1.000
_cell.length_b   1.000
_cell.length_c   1.000
_cell.angle_alpha   90.00
_cell.angle_beta   90.00
_cell.angle_gamma   90.00
#
_symmetry.space_group_name_H-M   'P 1'
#
loop_
_entity.id
_entity.type
_entity.pdbx_description
1 polymer ?
#
loop_
_entity_poly.entity_id
_entity_poly.type
_entity_poly.pdbx_seq_one_letter_code
_entity_poly.pdbx_strand_id
1 'polypeptide(L)'
;GVGLPVMSYMIGQWAPDSEKGIINTLVHAGINIGTIVAMPLVGFLCETDLFEGWPSAFYVSGMIGCVWFILWCILVTDSPQNHPFISNKEQKYISSNQKMNLNKKVPPLPWKRILTSVPFWAVVICKTCQDWSFYTIMTDLPTYFSTILHFPIEEV
;
A
#
# COMPACT_ATOMS: atom_id res chain seq x y z
N GLY A 1 -1.74 7.36 -7.12
CA GLY A 1 -2.94 7.67 -6.32
C GLY A 1 -3.94 6.52 -6.23
N VAL A 2 -4.24 5.83 -7.32
CA VAL A 2 -5.34 4.83 -7.39
C VAL A 2 -4.98 3.42 -6.90
N GLY A 3 -3.69 3.11 -6.69
CA GLY A 3 -3.26 1.76 -6.31
C GLY A 3 -3.80 1.31 -4.94
N LEU A 4 -3.67 2.15 -3.91
CA LEU A 4 -4.11 1.81 -2.55
C LEU A 4 -5.62 1.48 -2.46
N PRO A 5 -6.56 2.28 -3.00
CA PRO A 5 -7.98 1.94 -2.93
C PRO A 5 -8.33 0.68 -3.72
N VAL A 6 -7.66 0.43 -4.86
CA VAL A 6 -7.87 -0.79 -5.65
C VAL A 6 -7.37 -2.02 -4.89
N MET A 7 -6.19 -1.95 -4.27
CA MET A 7 -5.65 -3.05 -3.47
C MET A 7 -6.54 -3.36 -2.26
N SER A 8 -7.02 -2.34 -1.55
CA SER A 8 -7.97 -2.53 -0.44
C SER A 8 -9.30 -3.13 -0.91
N TYR A 9 -9.76 -2.78 -2.11
CA TYR A 9 -10.95 -3.39 -2.71
C TYR A 9 -10.73 -4.86 -3.06
N MET A 10 -9.59 -5.20 -3.68
CA MET A 10 -9.22 -6.58 -4.01
C MET A 10 -9.08 -7.44 -2.76
N ILE A 11 -8.39 -6.96 -1.72
CA ILE A 11 -8.32 -7.65 -0.43
C ILE A 11 -9.72 -7.83 0.17
N GLY A 12 -10.61 -6.84 0.01
CA GLY A 12 -12.00 -6.95 0.42
C GLY A 12 -12.77 -8.11 -0.24
N GLN A 13 -12.44 -8.42 -1.50
CA GLN A 13 -13.02 -9.51 -2.28
C GLN A 13 -12.37 -10.87 -2.05
N TRP A 14 -11.09 -10.91 -1.70
CA TRP A 14 -10.31 -12.15 -1.58
C TRP A 14 -10.11 -12.63 -0.14
N ALA A 15 -10.14 -11.74 0.85
CA ALA A 15 -9.93 -12.08 2.25
C ALA A 15 -11.25 -12.30 3.03
N PRO A 16 -11.30 -13.28 3.96
CA PRO A 16 -12.36 -13.39 4.96
C PRO A 16 -12.42 -12.17 5.89
N ASP A 17 -13.60 -11.80 6.38
CA ASP A 17 -13.78 -10.62 7.25
C ASP A 17 -12.92 -10.65 8.53
N SER A 18 -12.63 -11.84 9.06
CA SER A 18 -11.77 -12.04 10.25
C SER A 18 -10.28 -11.79 9.99
N GLU A 19 -9.81 -11.99 8.76
CA GLU A 19 -8.39 -11.98 8.41
C GLU A 19 -7.98 -10.72 7.62
N LYS A 20 -8.96 -9.96 7.11
CA LYS A 20 -8.75 -8.70 6.37
C LYS A 20 -7.79 -7.75 7.06
N GLY A 21 -7.89 -7.61 8.39
CA GLY A 21 -7.01 -6.73 9.17
C GLY A 21 -5.54 -7.14 9.06
N ILE A 22 -5.26 -8.44 9.18
CA ILE A 22 -3.90 -9.01 9.12
C ILE A 22 -3.32 -8.90 7.70
N ILE A 23 -4.14 -9.19 6.69
CA ILE A 23 -3.70 -9.08 5.28
C ILE A 23 -3.41 -7.63 4.93
N ASN A 24 -4.24 -6.68 5.38
CA ASN A 24 -4.01 -5.27 5.11
C ASN A 24 -2.74 -4.75 5.80
N THR A 25 -2.49 -5.12 7.06
CA THR A 25 -1.23 -4.74 7.74
C THR A 25 -0.01 -5.36 7.09
N LEU A 26 -0.10 -6.60 6.61
CA LEU A 26 0.98 -7.26 5.87
C LEU A 26 1.31 -6.53 4.56
N VAL A 27 0.29 -6.13 3.79
CA VAL A 27 0.48 -5.36 2.55
C VAL A 27 1.13 -4.00 2.82
N HIS A 28 0.70 -3.30 3.87
CA HIS A 28 1.33 -2.05 4.27
C HIS A 28 2.77 -2.24 4.76
N ALA A 29 3.08 -3.33 5.46
CA ALA A 29 4.45 -3.65 5.85
C ALA A 29 5.35 -3.89 4.62
N GLY A 30 4.81 -4.54 3.57
CA GLY A 30 5.51 -4.77 2.31
C GLY A 30 5.99 -3.48 1.63
N ILE A 31 5.22 -2.39 1.72
CA ILE A 31 5.62 -1.07 1.19
C ILE A 31 6.90 -0.59 1.88
N ASN A 32 6.96 -0.67 3.21
CA ASN A 32 8.12 -0.22 3.98
C ASN A 32 9.36 -1.07 3.70
N ILE A 33 9.19 -2.40 3.62
CA ILE A 33 10.28 -3.34 3.30
C ILE A 33 10.82 -3.05 1.89
N GLY A 34 9.91 -2.81 0.93
CA GLY A 34 10.29 -2.44 -0.44
C GLY A 34 11.17 -1.20 -0.47
N THR A 35 10.82 -0.15 0.29
CA THR A 35 11.64 1.07 0.38
C THR A 35 13.03 0.79 0.95
N ILE A 36 13.10 0.01 2.04
CA ILE A 36 14.38 -0.33 2.70
C ILE A 36 15.31 -1.10 1.76
N VAL A 37 14.76 -1.99 0.92
CA VAL A 37 15.55 -2.76 -0.04
C VAL A 37 15.88 -1.94 -1.29
N ALA A 38 14.94 -1.10 -1.76
CA ALA A 38 15.12 -0.30 -2.96
C ALA A 38 16.21 0.76 -2.79
N MET A 39 16.32 1.40 -1.62
CA MET A 39 17.28 2.49 -1.39
C MET A 39 18.74 2.05 -1.60
N PRO A 40 19.26 0.99 -0.94
CA PRO A 40 20.61 0.48 -1.20
C PRO A 40 20.79 -0.07 -2.62
N LEU A 41 19.75 -0.71 -3.17
CA LEU A 41 19.82 -1.30 -4.50
C LEU A 41 19.98 -0.22 -5.58
N VAL A 42 19.26 0.89 -5.47
CA VAL A 42 19.43 2.05 -6.35
C VAL A 42 20.78 2.72 -6.11
N GLY A 43 21.22 2.87 -4.86
CA GLY A 43 22.55 3.42 -4.55
C GLY A 43 23.68 2.63 -5.21
N PHE A 44 23.65 1.30 -5.09
CA PHE A 44 24.63 0.41 -5.72
C PHE A 44 24.59 0.45 -7.26
N LEU A 45 23.39 0.57 -7.84
CA LEU A 45 23.22 0.69 -9.29
C LEU A 45 23.74 2.03 -9.85
N CYS A 46 23.68 3.10 -9.05
CA CYS A 46 24.22 4.40 -9.43
C CYS A 46 25.76 4.47 -9.37
N GLU A 47 26.39 3.69 -8.49
CA GLU A 47 27.85 3.62 -8.36
C GLU A 47 28.51 2.73 -9.42
N THR A 48 27.75 1.85 -10.07
CA THR A 48 28.29 0.96 -11.10
C THR A 48 28.29 1.64 -12.47
N ASP A 49 29.42 1.60 -13.19
CA ASP A 49 29.60 2.17 -14.54
C ASP A 49 28.75 1.50 -15.65
N LEU A 50 27.81 0.63 -15.28
CA LEU A 50 26.87 0.00 -16.19
C LEU A 50 25.86 1.05 -16.69
N PHE A 51 25.81 1.30 -18.00
CA PHE A 51 24.82 2.19 -18.66
C PHE A 51 24.81 3.66 -18.18
N GLU A 52 25.98 4.28 -17.97
CA GLU A 52 26.12 5.68 -17.49
C GLU A 52 25.59 5.92 -16.06
N GLY A 53 25.61 4.88 -15.22
CA GLY A 53 25.38 4.95 -13.76
C GLY A 53 23.91 5.16 -13.39
N TRP A 54 23.41 6.39 -13.52
CA TRP A 54 22.07 6.80 -13.08
C TRP A 54 20.90 6.21 -13.91
N PRO A 55 20.99 6.11 -15.26
CA PRO A 55 19.90 5.52 -16.06
C PRO A 55 19.66 4.03 -15.75
N SER A 56 20.70 3.32 -15.27
CA SER A 56 20.64 1.88 -14.99
C SER A 56 19.56 1.54 -13.94
N ALA A 57 19.39 2.39 -12.93
CA ALA A 57 18.38 2.20 -11.88
C ALA A 57 16.96 2.19 -12.44
N PHE A 58 16.67 2.99 -13.48
CA PHE A 58 15.37 3.02 -14.14
C PHE A 58 15.13 1.78 -15.00
N TYR A 59 16.15 1.31 -15.72
CA TYR A 59 16.02 0.10 -16.55
C TYR A 59 15.81 -1.15 -15.69
N VAL A 60 16.59 -1.31 -14.61
CA VAL A 60 16.49 -2.47 -13.72
C VAL A 60 15.16 -2.47 -12.97
N SER A 61 14.77 -1.36 -12.35
CA SER A 61 13.48 -1.26 -11.66
C SER A 61 12.29 -1.43 -12.62
N GLY A 62 12.40 -0.87 -13.84
CA GLY A 62 11.41 -1.05 -14.89
C GLY A 62 11.26 -2.50 -15.35
N MET A 63 12.38 -3.22 -15.56
CA MET A 63 12.37 -4.64 -15.91
C MET A 63 11.75 -5.51 -14.80
N ILE A 64 12.15 -5.29 -13.55
CA ILE A 64 11.57 -5.99 -12.40
C ILE A 64 10.06 -5.73 -12.32
N GLY A 65 9.64 -4.47 -12.52
CA GLY A 65 8.24 -4.09 -12.56
C GLY A 65 7.47 -4.78 -13.70
N CYS A 66 8.06 -4.88 -14.89
CA CYS A 66 7.44 -5.58 -16.02
C CYS A 66 7.27 -7.08 -15.77
N VAL A 67 8.31 -7.75 -15.24
CA VAL A 67 8.25 -9.16 -14.88
C VAL A 67 7.18 -9.39 -13.80
N TRP A 68 7.15 -8.53 -12.78
CA TRP A 68 6.14 -8.59 -11.73
C TRP A 68 4.73 -8.38 -12.27
N PHE A 69 4.54 -7.44 -13.20
CA PHE A 69 3.25 -7.20 -13.84
C PHE A 69 2.76 -8.42 -14.63
N ILE A 70 3.63 -9.08 -15.40
CA ILE A 70 3.29 -10.30 -16.13
C ILE A 70 2.87 -11.40 -15.15
N LEU A 71 3.61 -11.59 -14.06
CA LEU A 71 3.23 -12.54 -13.00
C LEU A 71 1.87 -12.19 -12.39
N TRP A 72 1.65 -10.91 -12.09
CA TRP A 72 0.38 -10.44 -11.53
C TRP A 72 -0.81 -10.73 -12.47
N CYS A 73 -0.65 -10.49 -13.76
CA CYS A 73 -1.69 -10.79 -14.76
C CYS A 73 -2.04 -12.27 -14.87
N ILE A 74 -1.10 -13.18 -14.56
CA ILE A 74 -1.32 -14.62 -14.61
C ILE A 74 -1.92 -15.13 -13.29
N LEU A 75 -1.44 -14.60 -12.14
CA LEU A 75 -1.77 -15.12 -10.81
C LEU A 75 -2.99 -14.45 -10.17
N VAL A 76 -3.36 -13.24 -10.58
CA VAL A 76 -4.39 -12.45 -9.87
C VAL A 76 -5.60 -12.23 -10.76
N THR A 77 -6.78 -12.53 -10.23
CA THR A 77 -8.07 -12.35 -10.91
C THR A 77 -9.00 -11.51 -10.05
N ASP A 78 -9.89 -10.74 -10.68
CA ASP A 78 -10.80 -9.82 -9.97
C ASP A 78 -11.82 -10.53 -9.07
N SER A 79 -12.13 -11.80 -9.34
CA SER A 79 -13.10 -12.57 -8.57
C SER A 79 -12.55 -13.94 -8.23
N PRO A 80 -12.65 -14.39 -6.96
CA PRO A 80 -12.21 -15.72 -6.55
C PRO A 80 -12.98 -16.83 -7.26
N GLN A 81 -14.17 -16.52 -7.81
CA GLN A 81 -15.00 -17.48 -8.56
C GLN A 81 -14.47 -17.79 -9.97
N ASN A 82 -13.71 -16.87 -10.56
CA ASN A 82 -13.15 -17.02 -11.91
C ASN A 82 -11.69 -17.48 -11.88
N HIS A 83 -11.13 -17.74 -10.71
CA HIS A 83 -9.72 -18.06 -10.56
C HIS A 83 -9.48 -19.55 -10.84
N PRO A 84 -8.63 -19.92 -11.83
CA PRO A 84 -8.45 -21.31 -12.23
C PRO A 84 -7.69 -22.15 -11.18
N PHE A 85 -6.93 -21.53 -10.28
CA PHE A 85 -6.10 -22.24 -9.30
C PHE A 85 -6.69 -22.30 -7.87
N ILE A 86 -7.92 -21.81 -7.65
CA ILE A 86 -8.52 -21.83 -6.31
C ILE A 86 -9.12 -23.20 -5.98
N SER A 87 -8.96 -23.65 -4.74
CA SER A 87 -9.61 -24.88 -4.27
C SER A 87 -11.08 -24.64 -3.96
N ASN A 88 -11.95 -25.60 -4.31
CA ASN A 88 -13.38 -25.57 -3.96
C ASN A 88 -13.63 -25.40 -2.45
N LYS A 89 -12.70 -25.84 -1.59
CA LYS A 89 -12.79 -25.66 -0.13
C LYS A 89 -12.56 -24.19 0.27
N GLU A 90 -11.55 -23.57 -0.31
CA GLU A 90 -11.18 -22.18 -0.06
C GLU A 90 -12.22 -21.22 -0.61
N GLN A 91 -12.73 -21.47 -1.82
CA GLN A 91 -13.82 -20.67 -2.40
C GLN A 91 -15.07 -20.66 -1.52
N LYS A 92 -15.45 -21.83 -0.96
CA LYS A 92 -16.58 -21.94 -0.02
C LYS A 92 -16.29 -21.20 1.28
N TYR A 93 -15.07 -21.30 1.80
CA TYR A 93 -14.65 -20.61 3.02
C TYR A 93 -14.70 -19.08 2.89
N ILE A 94 -14.20 -18.53 1.77
CA ILE A 94 -14.28 -17.10 1.48
C ILE A 94 -15.74 -16.66 1.32
N SER A 95 -16.53 -17.42 0.56
CA SER A 95 -17.94 -17.09 0.29
C SER A 95 -18.83 -17.16 1.53
N SER A 96 -18.57 -18.10 2.46
CA SER A 96 -19.35 -18.24 3.69
C SER A 96 -19.01 -17.17 4.74
N ASN A 97 -17.78 -16.64 4.70
CA ASN A 97 -17.31 -15.63 5.65
C ASN A 97 -17.41 -14.19 5.12
N GLN A 98 -17.82 -13.99 3.87
CA GLN A 98 -18.15 -12.68 3.34
C GLN A 98 -19.58 -12.29 3.70
N LYS A 99 -19.73 -11.28 4.58
CA LYS A 99 -21.03 -10.64 4.83
C LYS A 99 -21.57 -9.86 3.62
N MET A 100 -20.73 -9.65 2.61
CA MET A 100 -21.06 -8.90 1.41
C MET A 100 -21.75 -9.82 0.40
N ASN A 101 -23.08 -9.72 0.31
CA ASN A 101 -23.82 -10.36 -0.77
C ASN A 101 -23.42 -9.72 -2.10
N LEU A 102 -22.50 -10.35 -2.84
CA LEU A 102 -22.00 -9.90 -4.15
C LEU A 102 -23.13 -9.67 -5.18
N ASN A 103 -24.33 -10.23 -4.95
CA ASN A 103 -25.50 -10.10 -5.81
C ASN A 103 -26.50 -8.99 -5.44
N LYS A 104 -26.28 -8.22 -4.36
CA LYS A 104 -27.16 -7.08 -4.04
C LYS A 104 -26.64 -5.81 -4.71
N LYS A 105 -27.48 -5.18 -5.54
CA LYS A 105 -27.25 -3.82 -6.06
C LYS A 105 -26.89 -2.91 -4.88
N VAL A 106 -25.68 -2.37 -4.90
CA VAL A 106 -25.20 -1.47 -3.85
C VAL A 106 -26.11 -0.25 -3.83
N PRO A 107 -26.79 0.06 -2.72
CA PRO A 107 -27.62 1.26 -2.63
C PRO A 107 -26.74 2.51 -2.84
N PRO A 108 -27.30 3.61 -3.36
CA PRO A 108 -26.54 4.84 -3.53
C PRO A 108 -25.94 5.29 -2.20
N LEU A 109 -24.65 5.65 -2.22
CA LEU A 109 -23.90 6.05 -1.03
C LEU A 109 -24.59 7.25 -0.37
N PRO A 110 -25.01 7.15 0.91
CA PRO A 110 -25.73 8.22 1.59
C PRO A 110 -24.74 9.28 2.09
N TRP A 111 -24.19 10.09 1.17
CA TRP A 111 -23.19 11.13 1.45
C TRP A 111 -23.55 12.04 2.62
N LYS A 112 -24.81 12.49 2.69
CA LYS A 112 -25.30 13.34 3.80
C LYS A 112 -25.16 12.64 5.15
N ARG A 113 -25.51 11.35 5.25
CA ARG A 113 -25.41 10.61 6.52
C ARG A 113 -23.96 10.39 6.95
N ILE A 114 -23.05 10.18 6.00
CA ILE A 114 -21.63 10.04 6.28
C ILE A 114 -21.08 11.36 6.83
N LEU A 115 -21.34 12.47 6.13
CA LEU A 115 -20.86 13.81 6.50
C LEU A 115 -21.51 14.36 7.78
N THR A 116 -22.67 13.86 8.22
CA THR A 116 -23.29 14.26 9.49
C THR A 116 -22.94 13.32 10.65
N SER A 117 -22.17 12.25 10.40
CA SER A 117 -21.83 11.29 11.46
C SER A 117 -20.65 11.74 12.31
N VAL A 118 -20.81 11.70 13.63
CA VAL A 118 -19.75 12.04 14.61
C VAL A 118 -18.51 11.14 14.47
N PRO A 119 -18.64 9.80 14.30
CA PRO A 119 -17.48 8.93 14.15
C PRO A 119 -16.64 9.26 12.92
N PHE A 120 -17.27 9.68 11.82
CA PHE A 120 -16.54 10.08 10.61
C PHE A 120 -15.65 11.30 10.87
N TRP A 121 -16.18 12.35 11.50
CA TRP A 121 -15.39 13.53 11.84
C TRP A 121 -14.28 13.23 12.86
N ALA A 122 -14.53 12.36 13.83
CA ALA A 122 -13.49 11.91 14.76
C ALA A 122 -12.31 11.26 14.00
N VAL A 123 -12.59 10.35 13.07
CA VAL A 123 -11.55 9.71 12.24
C VAL A 123 -10.83 10.72 11.35
N VAL A 124 -11.55 11.65 10.72
CA VAL A 124 -10.95 12.70 9.88
C VAL A 124 -9.98 13.56 10.68
N ILE A 125 -10.38 14.03 11.87
CA ILE A 125 -9.54 14.86 12.74
C ILE A 125 -8.31 14.07 13.20
N CYS A 126 -8.50 12.83 13.67
CA CYS A 126 -7.38 11.97 14.08
C CYS A 126 -6.39 11.75 12.94
N LYS A 127 -6.87 11.43 11.73
CA LYS A 127 -6.00 11.21 10.57
C LYS A 127 -5.26 12.47 10.15
N THR A 128 -5.94 13.62 10.16
CA THR A 128 -5.34 14.91 9.84
C THR A 128 -4.26 15.28 10.86
N CYS A 129 -4.52 15.06 12.16
CA CYS A 129 -3.54 15.27 13.22
C CYS A 129 -2.31 14.36 13.07
N GLN A 130 -2.54 13.08 12.73
CA GLN A 130 -1.46 12.14 12.46
C GLN A 130 -0.60 12.59 11.27
N ASP A 131 -1.22 12.99 10.16
CA ASP A 131 -0.51 13.44 8.96
C ASP A 131 0.27 14.72 9.24
N TRP A 132 -0.33 15.70 9.91
CA TRP A 132 0.35 16.91 10.33
C TRP A 132 1.56 16.59 11.21
N SER A 133 1.37 15.82 12.29
CA SER A 133 2.47 15.45 13.20
C SER A 133 3.63 14.78 12.46
N PHE A 134 3.33 13.88 11.52
CA PHE A 134 4.33 13.21 10.70
C PHE A 134 5.10 14.19 9.82
N TYR A 135 4.42 15.09 9.11
CA TYR A 135 5.06 16.10 8.26
C TYR A 135 5.91 17.10 9.06
N THR A 136 5.41 17.53 10.22
CA THR A 136 6.14 18.43 11.12
C THR A 136 7.44 17.77 11.59
N ILE A 137 7.38 16.52 12.07
CA ILE A 137 8.60 15.81 12.47
C ILE A 137 9.55 15.67 11.28
N MET A 138 9.07 15.22 10.12
CA MET A 138 9.94 15.06 8.94
C MET A 138 10.62 16.36 8.48
N THR A 139 9.94 17.50 8.58
CA THR A 139 10.45 18.80 8.10
C THR A 139 11.32 19.51 9.14
N ASP A 140 10.93 19.44 10.41
CA ASP A 140 11.57 20.20 11.48
C ASP A 140 12.72 19.43 12.13
N LEU A 141 12.75 18.08 12.03
CA LEU A 141 13.81 17.25 12.60
C LEU A 141 15.20 17.61 12.05
N PRO A 142 15.42 17.78 10.73
CA PRO A 142 16.72 18.21 10.20
C PRO A 142 17.12 19.61 10.69
N THR A 143 16.16 20.54 10.72
CA THR A 143 16.37 21.92 11.17
C THR A 143 16.74 21.98 12.66
N TYR A 144 16.12 21.14 13.49
CA TYR A 144 16.41 21.02 14.91
C TYR A 144 17.83 20.50 15.16
N PHE A 145 18.25 19.45 14.46
CA PHE A 145 19.60 18.89 14.58
C PHE A 145 20.69 19.88 14.16
N SER A 146 20.46 20.64 13.09
CA SER A 146 21.41 21.65 12.60
C SER A 146 21.48 22.89 13.51
N THR A 147 20.34 23.44 13.92
CA THR A 147 20.27 24.77 14.56
C THR A 147 20.54 24.72 16.06
N ILE A 148 20.06 23.69 16.75
CA ILE A 148 20.11 23.59 18.22
C ILE A 148 21.21 22.62 18.66
N LEU A 149 21.36 21.49 17.97
CA LEU A 149 22.35 20.48 18.30
C LEU A 149 23.71 20.70 17.62
N HIS A 150 23.79 21.60 16.63
CA HIS A 150 24.99 21.88 15.82
C HIS A 150 25.66 20.61 15.25
N PHE A 151 24.89 19.55 14.99
CA PHE A 151 25.39 18.35 14.35
C PHE A 151 25.39 18.53 12.82
N PRO A 152 26.48 18.19 12.11
CA PRO A 152 26.51 18.22 10.66
C PRO A 152 25.57 17.15 10.09
N ILE A 153 24.71 17.57 9.16
CA ILE A 153 23.63 16.77 8.57
C ILE A 153 24.16 15.79 7.50
N GLU A 154 25.47 15.77 7.26
CA GLU A 154 26.13 14.92 6.25
C GLU A 154 26.41 13.48 6.72
N GLU A 155 26.28 13.20 8.03
CA GLU A 155 26.56 11.87 8.61
C GLU A 155 25.30 11.08 9.05
N VAL A 156 24.08 11.54 8.73
CA VAL A 156 22.81 10.89 9.14
C VAL A 156 22.00 10.37 7.95
#